data_AF-A0A936DBB0-F1
#
_entry.id   AF-A0A936DBB0-F1
#
_cell.length_a   1.000
_cell.length_b   1.000
_cell.length_c   1.000
_cell.angle_alpha   90.00
_cell.angle_beta   90.00
_cell.angle_gamma   90.00
#
_symmetry.space_group_name_H-M   'P 1'
#
loop_
_entity.id
_entity.type
_entity.pdbx_description
1 polymer ?
#
loop_
_entity_poly.entity_id
_entity_poly.type
_entity_poly.pdbx_seq_one_letter_code
_entity_poly.pdbx_strand_id
1 'polypeptide(L)'
;MRSDSYLLVTVVVLSAVSLAILGCPAAARPPHPIEQCAEVCHKKAGAACSEAECARGCELVLDRIVERESSHVVACVARSRKRCTDTAWAECAALVGPHADGGPPALPPPDPFDE
;
A
#
# COMPACT_ATOMS: atom_id res chain seq x y z
N MET A 1 39.04 -47.34 12.47
CA MET A 1 37.63 -47.57 12.91
C MET A 1 37.07 -46.46 13.81
N ARG A 2 37.87 -45.71 14.60
CA ARG A 2 37.33 -44.64 15.48
C ARG A 2 37.20 -43.27 14.79
N SER A 3 38.03 -42.95 13.78
CA SER A 3 37.96 -41.68 13.04
C SER A 3 36.77 -41.55 12.09
N ASP A 4 36.36 -42.65 11.45
CA ASP A 4 35.23 -42.64 10.50
C ASP A 4 33.90 -42.27 11.18
N SER A 5 33.74 -42.67 12.44
CA SER A 5 32.54 -42.37 13.23
C SER A 5 32.43 -40.89 13.59
N TYR A 6 33.55 -40.20 13.86
CA TYR A 6 33.53 -38.76 14.16
C TYR A 6 33.22 -37.92 12.93
N LEU A 7 33.69 -38.35 11.76
CA LEU A 7 33.48 -37.68 10.48
C LEU A 7 32.01 -37.75 10.03
N LEU A 8 31.34 -38.87 10.27
CA LEU A 8 29.90 -39.00 9.99
C LEU A 8 29.05 -38.15 10.95
N VAL A 9 29.40 -38.13 12.24
CA VAL A 9 28.67 -37.33 13.23
C VAL A 9 28.80 -35.84 12.96
N THR A 10 29.98 -35.34 12.58
CA THR A 10 30.16 -33.92 12.25
C THR A 10 29.38 -33.53 11.00
N VAL A 11 29.37 -34.36 9.95
CA VAL A 11 28.61 -34.09 8.72
C VAL A 11 27.09 -34.09 8.96
N VAL A 12 26.58 -34.96 9.82
CA VAL A 12 25.16 -35.00 10.18
C VAL A 12 24.76 -33.79 11.03
N VAL A 13 25.60 -33.39 11.99
CA VAL A 13 25.33 -32.20 12.82
C VAL A 13 25.39 -30.92 11.97
N LEU A 14 26.37 -30.79 11.07
CA LEU A 14 26.49 -29.64 10.17
C LEU A 14 25.32 -29.53 9.17
N SER A 15 24.85 -30.67 8.65
CA SER A 15 23.69 -30.68 7.74
C SER A 15 22.38 -30.35 8.47
N ALA A 16 22.17 -30.86 9.69
CA ALA A 16 21.00 -30.52 10.50
C ALA A 16 20.95 -29.04 10.91
N VAL A 17 22.09 -28.43 11.23
CA VAL A 17 22.17 -26.99 11.55
C VAL A 17 21.88 -26.11 10.33
N SER A 18 22.28 -26.55 9.13
CA SER A 18 22.06 -25.80 7.89
C SER A 18 20.57 -25.75 7.48
N LEU A 19 19.78 -26.78 7.78
CA LEU A 19 18.34 -26.78 7.49
C LEU A 19 17.52 -25.88 8.42
N ALA A 20 18.02 -25.57 9.62
CA ALA A 20 17.30 -24.74 10.59
C ALA A 20 17.24 -23.24 10.21
N ILE A 21 18.10 -22.78 9.29
CA ILE A 21 18.22 -21.35 8.91
C ILE A 21 17.29 -20.98 7.75
N LEU A 22 16.75 -21.97 7.02
CA LEU A 22 15.84 -21.76 5.89
C LEU A 22 14.37 -21.58 6.32
N GLY A 23 14.08 -21.67 7.62
CA GLY A 23 12.72 -21.75 8.16
C GLY A 23 12.08 -20.44 8.64
N CYS A 24 12.76 -19.29 8.53
CA CYS A 24 12.10 -18.01 8.77
C CYS A 24 11.45 -17.53 7.47
N PRO A 25 10.12 -17.66 7.27
CA PRO A 25 9.46 -16.80 6.29
C PRO A 25 9.72 -15.38 6.78
N ALA A 26 10.57 -14.64 6.07
CA ALA A 26 10.62 -13.20 6.24
C ALA A 26 9.18 -12.74 6.06
N ALA A 27 8.53 -12.34 7.16
CA ALA A 27 7.15 -11.88 7.12
C ALA A 27 7.12 -10.78 6.06
N ALA A 28 6.44 -11.04 4.94
CA ALA A 28 6.42 -10.13 3.81
C ALA A 28 5.99 -8.77 4.35
N ARG A 29 6.83 -7.75 4.15
CA ARG A 29 6.50 -6.40 4.59
C ARG A 29 5.16 -6.03 3.95
N PRO A 30 4.18 -5.49 4.70
CA PRO A 30 2.95 -5.04 4.10
C PRO A 30 3.29 -4.04 2.98
N PRO A 31 2.65 -4.15 1.80
CA PRO A 31 2.95 -3.29 0.67
C PRO A 31 2.74 -1.83 1.07
N HIS A 32 3.56 -0.94 0.51
CA HIS A 32 3.47 0.48 0.82
C HIS A 32 2.07 1.01 0.47
N PRO A 33 1.47 1.96 1.21
CA PRO A 33 0.11 2.43 0.93
C PRO A 33 -0.11 2.91 -0.51
N ILE A 34 0.93 3.44 -1.14
CA ILE A 34 0.94 3.83 -2.56
C ILE A 34 0.82 2.60 -3.48
N GLU A 35 1.55 1.52 -3.20
CA GLU A 35 1.49 0.27 -3.96
C GLU A 35 0.09 -0.36 -3.85
N GLN A 36 -0.51 -0.33 -2.66
CA GLN A 36 -1.88 -0.78 -2.45
C GLN A 36 -2.89 0.05 -3.27
N CYS A 37 -2.72 1.37 -3.29
CA CYS A 37 -3.52 2.24 -4.15
C CYS A 37 -3.34 1.90 -5.63
N ALA A 38 -2.10 1.70 -6.09
CA ALA A 38 -1.78 1.39 -7.48
C ALA A 38 -2.37 0.03 -7.90
N GLU A 39 -2.33 -0.98 -7.03
CA GLU A 39 -2.94 -2.28 -7.27
C GLU A 39 -4.47 -2.17 -7.43
N VAL A 40 -5.13 -1.40 -6.56
CA VAL A 40 -6.58 -1.13 -6.66
C VAL A 40 -6.90 -0.35 -7.93
N CYS A 41 -6.06 0.63 -8.28
CA CYS A 41 -6.19 1.37 -9.53
C CYS A 41 -6.08 0.46 -10.74
N HIS A 42 -5.08 -0.43 -10.78
CA HIS A 42 -4.94 -1.37 -11.89
C HIS A 42 -6.15 -2.30 -12.01
N LYS A 43 -6.66 -2.81 -10.88
CA LYS A 43 -7.86 -3.65 -10.84
C LYS A 43 -9.13 -2.94 -11.33
N LYS A 44 -9.31 -1.65 -10.99
CA LYS A 44 -10.54 -0.89 -11.28
C LYS A 44 -10.49 -0.09 -12.58
N ALA A 45 -9.31 0.36 -12.98
CA ALA A 45 -9.08 1.30 -14.07
C ALA A 45 -8.09 0.77 -15.11
N GLY A 46 -7.59 -0.47 -15.00
CA GLY A 46 -6.58 -1.04 -15.91
C GLY A 46 -6.98 -1.12 -17.39
N ALA A 47 -8.27 -1.00 -17.71
CA ALA A 47 -8.73 -0.86 -19.09
C ALA A 47 -8.47 0.54 -19.68
N ALA A 48 -8.16 1.52 -18.84
CA ALA A 48 -7.95 2.92 -19.21
C ALA A 48 -6.62 3.51 -18.73
N CYS A 49 -6.07 2.98 -17.64
CA CYS A 49 -4.80 3.42 -17.06
C CYS A 49 -3.76 2.30 -17.20
N SER A 50 -2.56 2.68 -17.64
CA SER A 50 -1.37 1.86 -17.47
C SER A 50 -0.97 1.76 -15.99
N GLU A 51 -0.19 0.73 -15.66
CA GLU A 51 0.37 0.53 -14.33
C GLU A 51 1.18 1.75 -13.86
N ALA A 52 1.98 2.33 -14.75
CA ALA A 52 2.78 3.52 -14.45
C ALA A 52 1.90 4.77 -14.18
N GLU A 53 0.77 4.93 -14.87
CA GLU A 53 -0.18 6.02 -14.59
C GLU A 53 -0.89 5.82 -13.25
N CYS A 54 -1.21 4.58 -12.88
CA CYS A 54 -1.76 4.27 -11.56
C CYS A 54 -0.75 4.57 -10.45
N ALA A 55 0.51 4.16 -10.61
CA ALA A 55 1.56 4.44 -9.64
C ALA A 55 1.76 5.96 -9.45
N ARG A 56 1.96 6.70 -10.55
CA ARG A 56 2.11 8.17 -10.52
C ARG A 56 0.89 8.86 -9.92
N GLY A 57 -0.32 8.45 -10.31
CA GLY A 57 -1.55 9.04 -9.80
C GLY A 57 -1.73 8.84 -8.29
N CYS A 58 -1.40 7.65 -7.77
CA CYS A 58 -1.44 7.37 -6.34
C CYS A 58 -0.41 8.18 -5.53
N GLU A 59 0.72 8.57 -6.13
CA GLU A 59 1.67 9.51 -5.51
C GLU A 59 1.10 10.94 -5.41
N LEU A 60 0.14 11.33 -6.26
CA LEU A 60 -0.46 12.67 -6.23
C LEU A 60 -1.55 12.84 -5.17
N VAL A 61 -2.06 11.73 -4.59
CA VAL A 61 -3.22 11.73 -3.69
C VAL A 61 -2.90 11.12 -2.33
N LEU A 62 -1.68 11.37 -1.84
CA LEU A 62 -1.17 10.84 -0.56
C LEU A 62 -2.06 11.20 0.63
N ASP A 63 -2.61 12.40 0.64
CA ASP A 63 -3.56 12.87 1.65
C ASP A 63 -4.82 11.99 1.67
N ARG A 64 -5.39 11.69 0.49
CA ARG A 64 -6.53 10.78 0.36
C ARG A 64 -6.17 9.33 0.74
N ILE A 65 -4.94 8.89 0.51
CA ILE A 65 -4.46 7.57 0.97
C ILE A 65 -4.44 7.52 2.51
N VAL A 66 -3.89 8.55 3.17
CA VAL A 66 -3.84 8.65 4.64
C VAL A 66 -5.26 8.68 5.24
N GLU A 67 -6.18 9.37 4.58
CA GLU A 67 -7.59 9.43 4.98
C GLU A 67 -8.40 8.17 4.60
N ARG A 68 -7.78 7.16 3.99
CA ARG A 68 -8.42 5.90 3.53
C ARG A 68 -9.47 6.10 2.43
N GLU A 69 -9.36 7.18 1.69
CA GLU A 69 -10.28 7.61 0.63
C GLU A 69 -9.79 7.29 -0.80
N SER A 70 -8.57 6.75 -0.95
CA SER A 70 -7.95 6.47 -2.26
C SER A 70 -8.81 5.62 -3.20
N SER A 71 -9.60 4.68 -2.67
CA SER A 71 -10.52 3.86 -3.46
C SER A 71 -11.64 4.65 -4.14
N HIS A 72 -12.12 5.73 -3.51
CA HIS A 72 -13.12 6.62 -4.08
C HIS A 72 -12.52 7.52 -5.17
N VAL A 73 -11.29 8.00 -4.95
CA VAL A 73 -10.53 8.74 -5.97
C VAL A 73 -10.32 7.88 -7.22
N VAL A 74 -9.83 6.65 -7.07
CA VAL A 74 -9.65 5.69 -8.18
C VAL A 74 -10.96 5.47 -8.93
N ALA A 75 -12.07 5.32 -8.21
CA ALA A 75 -13.39 5.15 -8.84
C ALA A 75 -13.85 6.40 -9.61
N CYS A 76 -13.49 7.61 -9.15
CA CYS A 76 -13.71 8.85 -9.90
C CYS A 76 -12.84 8.89 -11.16
N VAL A 77 -11.54 8.60 -11.06
CA VAL A 77 -10.59 8.62 -12.18
C VAL A 77 -11.00 7.63 -13.28
N ALA A 78 -11.43 6.42 -12.90
CA ALA A 78 -11.92 5.40 -13.84
C ALA A 78 -13.13 5.87 -14.68
N ARG A 79 -13.94 6.80 -14.15
CA ARG A 79 -15.12 7.37 -14.81
C ARG A 79 -14.84 8.71 -15.50
N SER A 80 -13.70 9.33 -15.23
CA SER A 80 -13.32 10.61 -15.83
C SER A 80 -13.15 10.50 -17.35
N ARG A 81 -13.33 11.60 -18.07
CA ARG A 81 -13.05 11.67 -19.52
C ARG A 81 -11.58 11.91 -19.82
N LYS A 82 -10.86 12.59 -18.92
CA LYS A 82 -9.43 12.93 -19.03
C LYS A 82 -8.52 11.80 -18.51
N ARG A 83 -9.05 10.57 -18.45
CA ARG A 83 -8.56 9.38 -17.72
C ARG A 83 -7.06 9.36 -17.42
N CYS A 84 -6.73 9.10 -16.16
CA CYS A 84 -5.38 8.79 -15.67
C CYS A 84 -4.33 9.90 -15.84
N THR A 85 -4.73 11.11 -16.26
CA THR A 85 -3.89 12.31 -16.24
C THR A 85 -3.80 12.90 -14.84
N ASP A 86 -2.71 13.60 -14.56
CA ASP A 86 -2.48 14.29 -13.28
C ASP A 86 -3.64 15.24 -12.94
N THR A 87 -4.19 15.93 -13.94
CA THR A 87 -5.37 16.80 -13.76
C THR A 87 -6.61 16.00 -13.35
N ALA A 88 -6.85 14.82 -13.93
CA ALA A 88 -7.99 13.98 -13.54
C ALA A 88 -7.84 13.48 -12.10
N TRP A 89 -6.62 13.14 -11.67
CA TRP A 89 -6.34 12.74 -10.30
C TRP A 89 -6.57 13.89 -9.32
N ALA A 90 -6.04 15.08 -9.62
CA ALA A 90 -6.23 16.27 -8.79
C ALA A 90 -7.72 16.66 -8.67
N GLU A 91 -8.46 16.70 -9.79
CA GLU A 91 -9.89 16.99 -9.81
C GLU A 91 -10.68 15.96 -8.97
N CYS A 92 -10.38 14.67 -9.13
CA CYS A 92 -11.05 13.62 -8.38
C CYS A 92 -10.69 13.62 -6.88
N ALA A 93 -9.46 13.96 -6.52
CA ALA A 93 -9.04 14.08 -5.13
C ALA A 93 -9.74 15.24 -4.42
N ALA A 94 -9.86 16.38 -5.10
CA ALA A 94 -10.55 17.56 -4.56
C ALA A 94 -12.05 17.31 -4.28
N LEU A 95 -12.66 16.35 -4.98
CA LEU A 95 -14.08 16.02 -4.83
C LEU A 95 -14.35 14.88 -3.83
N VAL A 96 -13.33 14.34 -3.17
CA VAL A 96 -13.44 13.16 -2.31
C VAL A 96 -12.93 13.43 -0.90
N GLY A 97 -13.76 13.06 0.08
CA GLY A 97 -13.43 13.10 1.50
C GLY A 97 -14.06 14.28 2.24
N PRO A 98 -13.73 14.43 3.53
CA PRO A 98 -14.42 15.35 4.46
C PRO A 98 -14.22 16.83 4.14
N HIS A 99 -13.25 17.17 3.29
CA HIS A 99 -12.93 18.54 2.89
C HIS A 99 -13.34 18.87 1.45
N ALA A 100 -14.10 17.98 0.81
CA ALA A 100 -14.50 18.15 -0.59
C ALA A 100 -15.47 19.32 -0.81
N ASP A 101 -16.14 19.79 0.24
CA ASP A 101 -17.04 20.94 0.22
C ASP A 101 -16.30 22.30 0.32
N GLY A 102 -14.97 22.27 0.52
CA GLY A 102 -14.16 23.47 0.75
C GLY A 102 -14.44 24.14 2.10
N GLY A 103 -15.18 23.47 2.98
CA GLY A 103 -15.48 23.95 4.33
C GLY A 103 -14.24 23.92 5.22
N PRO A 104 -14.18 24.78 6.25
CA PRO A 104 -13.17 24.61 7.29
C PRO A 104 -13.32 23.23 7.94
N PRO A 105 -12.22 22.63 8.44
CA PRO A 105 -12.32 21.37 9.19
C PRO A 105 -13.35 21.52 10.32
N ALA A 106 -14.10 20.45 10.57
CA ALA A 106 -15.09 20.44 11.64
C ALA A 106 -14.44 20.91 12.94
N LEU A 107 -15.14 21.81 13.66
CA LEU A 107 -14.66 22.27 14.96
C LEU A 107 -14.49 21.06 15.89
N PRO A 108 -13.44 21.05 16.72
CA PRO A 108 -13.30 20.02 17.74
C PRO A 108 -14.56 20.01 18.62
N PRO A 109 -14.95 18.84 19.16
CA PRO A 109 -16.03 18.79 20.13
C PRO A 109 -15.73 19.73 21.31
N PRO A 110 -16.76 20.33 21.95
CA PRO A 110 -16.57 21.18 23.12
C PRO A 110 -15.76 20.43 24.17
N ASP A 111 -14.79 21.10 24.81
CA ASP A 111 -14.12 20.51 25.96
C ASP A 111 -15.17 20.33 27.07
N PRO A 112 -15.36 19.11 27.60
CA PRO A 112 -16.28 18.90 28.72
C PRO A 112 -15.90 19.69 29.99
N PHE A 113 -14.72 20.32 30.03
CA PHE A 113 -14.23 21.13 31.13
C PHE A 113 -14.19 22.64 30.85
N ASP A 114 -14.61 23.09 29.65
CA ASP A 114 -14.83 24.49 29.37
C ASP A 114 -16.26 24.88 29.80
N GLU A 115 -16.41 25.35 31.05
CA GLU A 115 -17.64 26.01 31.57
C GLU A 115 -17.77 27.48 31.12
#